data_AF-A0A7I7MQR1-F1
#
_entry.id   AF-A0A7I7MQR1-F1
#
_cell.length_a   1.000
_cell.length_b   1.000
_cell.length_c   1.000
_cell.angle_alpha   90.00
_cell.angle_beta   90.00
_cell.angle_gamma   90.00
#
_symmetry.space_group_name_H-M   'P 1'
#
loop_
_entity.id
_entity.type
_entity.pdbx_description
1 polymer ?
#
loop_
_entity_poly.entity_id
_entity_poly.type
_entity_poly.pdbx_seq_one_letter_code
_entity_poly.pdbx_strand_id
1 'polypeptide(L)'
;MPDCVGHATWYKPTEWLGGPRAARYPLHLIANQPRTRPHSQLDHGGASMASKVHGQEPIRIHPQDAAGRGLRASDIVRVFNDRGACLAGVVLDGGLRPGVVQLATGAWYGPADPADPD
;
A
#
# COMPACT_ATOMS: atom_id res chain seq x y z
N MET A 1 -9.72 7.24 30.71
CA MET A 1 -10.45 6.69 29.55
C MET A 1 -10.12 5.20 29.44
N PRO A 2 -11.04 4.32 28.99
CA PRO A 2 -10.81 2.88 28.92
C PRO A 2 -9.70 2.45 27.94
N ASP A 3 -9.33 3.32 27.00
CA ASP A 3 -8.30 3.14 25.96
C ASP A 3 -7.00 3.93 26.25
N CYS A 4 -6.88 4.53 27.43
CA CYS A 4 -5.73 5.35 27.81
C CYS A 4 -5.50 5.29 29.33
N VAL A 5 -4.91 4.17 29.79
CA VAL A 5 -4.45 3.97 31.17
C VAL A 5 -3.09 4.62 31.43
N GLY A 6 -2.74 4.85 32.70
CA GLY A 6 -1.55 5.61 33.11
C GLY A 6 -0.18 4.94 32.92
N HIS A 7 -0.11 3.80 32.24
CA HIS A 7 1.14 3.10 31.93
C HIS A 7 1.07 2.47 30.54
N ALA A 8 2.25 2.20 29.95
CA ALA A 8 2.34 1.57 28.64
C ALA A 8 1.54 0.27 28.61
N THR A 9 0.52 0.24 27.76
CA THR A 9 -0.42 -0.87 27.62
C THR A 9 -0.67 -1.08 26.14
N TRP A 10 -0.65 -2.34 25.71
CA TRP A 10 -1.03 -2.68 24.35
C TRP A 10 -2.55 -2.72 24.23
N TYR A 11 -3.09 -1.98 23.25
CA TYR A 11 -4.49 -2.04 22.86
C TYR A 11 -4.57 -2.67 21.47
N LYS A 12 -5.49 -3.63 21.32
CA LYS A 12 -5.70 -4.32 20.05
C LYS A 12 -6.13 -3.30 18.98
N PRO A 13 -5.47 -3.24 17.81
CA PRO A 13 -5.92 -2.39 16.71
C PRO A 13 -7.29 -2.83 16.18
N THR A 14 -8.07 -1.88 15.69
CA THR A 14 -9.35 -2.14 15.02
C THR A 14 -9.18 -3.06 13.80
N GLU A 15 -8.14 -2.82 12.99
CA GLU A 15 -7.81 -3.62 11.81
C GLU A 15 -6.34 -4.05 11.85
N TRP A 16 -6.10 -5.36 11.83
CA TRP A 16 -4.76 -5.97 11.84
C TRP A 16 -4.86 -7.44 11.41
N LEU A 17 -3.70 -8.09 11.19
CA LEU A 17 -3.63 -9.45 10.65
C LEU A 17 -4.27 -10.53 11.54
N GLY A 18 -4.41 -10.29 12.85
CA GLY A 18 -5.13 -11.18 13.77
C GLY A 18 -6.60 -10.81 14.00
N GLY A 19 -7.12 -9.83 13.26
CA GLY A 19 -8.51 -9.37 13.36
C GLY A 19 -9.44 -10.11 12.40
N PRO A 20 -10.77 -10.04 12.62
CA PRO A 20 -11.75 -10.75 11.78
C PRO A 20 -11.73 -10.28 10.31
N ARG A 21 -11.39 -9.01 10.05
CA ARG A 21 -11.28 -8.49 8.68
C ARG A 21 -10.15 -9.11 7.87
N ALA A 22 -9.13 -9.70 8.51
CA ALA A 22 -8.05 -10.40 7.83
C ALA A 22 -8.55 -11.63 7.05
N ALA A 23 -9.71 -12.19 7.40
CA ALA A 23 -10.33 -13.28 6.63
C ALA A 23 -10.72 -12.85 5.20
N ARG A 24 -11.12 -11.57 5.02
CA ARG A 24 -11.49 -11.00 3.71
C ARG A 24 -10.35 -10.21 3.07
N TYR A 25 -9.55 -9.50 3.88
CA TYR A 25 -8.44 -8.67 3.46
C TYR A 25 -7.15 -9.13 4.15
N PRO A 26 -6.49 -10.20 3.65
CA PRO A 26 -5.41 -10.89 4.38
C PRO A 26 -4.03 -10.21 4.30
N LEU A 27 -3.95 -9.01 3.71
CA LEU A 27 -2.70 -8.26 3.56
C LEU A 27 -2.72 -7.04 4.48
N HIS A 28 -1.61 -6.81 5.19
CA HIS A 28 -1.39 -5.59 5.96
C HIS A 28 -0.67 -4.55 5.10
N LEU A 29 -1.26 -3.37 4.98
CA LEU A 29 -0.66 -2.26 4.23
C LEU A 29 0.18 -1.36 5.14
N ILE A 30 1.43 -1.16 4.78
CA ILE A 30 2.29 -0.11 5.36
C ILE A 30 2.40 1.06 4.37
N ALA A 31 2.00 2.25 4.81
CA ALA A 31 1.99 3.48 4.00
C ALA A 31 2.97 4.54 4.52
N ASN A 32 4.27 4.21 4.50
CA ASN A 32 5.35 5.11 4.91
C ASN A 32 5.64 6.21 3.88
N GLN A 33 6.47 7.17 4.27
CA GLN A 33 6.94 8.23 3.37
C GLN A 33 7.82 7.68 2.24
N PRO A 34 7.62 8.12 0.99
CA PRO A 34 8.49 7.74 -0.12
C PRO A 34 9.88 8.35 0.04
N ARG A 35 10.90 7.67 -0.48
CA ARG A 35 12.28 8.20 -0.55
C ARG A 35 12.45 9.24 -1.66
N THR A 36 11.55 9.24 -2.64
CA THR A 36 11.69 9.94 -3.92
C THR A 36 11.00 11.31 -3.92
N ARG A 37 10.19 11.61 -2.90
CA ARG A 37 9.47 12.87 -2.76
C ARG A 37 9.05 13.15 -1.31
N PRO A 38 8.82 14.42 -0.91
CA PRO A 38 8.22 14.75 0.37
C PRO A 38 6.69 14.74 0.27
N HIS A 39 6.04 13.77 0.90
CA HIS A 39 4.59 13.60 0.81
C HIS A 39 4.14 13.56 -0.67
N SER A 40 3.18 14.42 -1.04
CA SER A 40 2.70 14.57 -2.41
C SER A 40 3.42 15.65 -3.23
N GLN A 41 4.36 16.38 -2.62
CA GLN A 41 5.07 17.42 -3.33
C GLN A 41 5.96 16.79 -4.41
N LEU A 42 6.02 17.41 -5.59
CA LEU A 42 6.88 16.96 -6.69
C LEU A 42 6.56 15.53 -7.20
N ASP A 43 5.31 15.06 -7.07
CA ASP A 43 4.95 13.72 -7.57
C ASP A 43 5.18 13.56 -9.08
N HIS A 44 5.04 14.64 -9.85
CA HIS A 44 5.37 14.71 -11.28
C HIS A 44 6.84 14.98 -11.57
N GLY A 45 7.67 15.18 -10.54
CA GLY A 45 9.10 15.41 -10.68
C GLY A 45 9.83 14.14 -11.16
N GLY A 46 10.93 14.33 -11.88
CA GLY A 46 11.66 13.23 -12.52
C GLY A 46 12.06 12.09 -11.57
N ALA A 47 12.48 12.40 -10.34
CA ALA A 47 12.85 11.39 -9.34
C ALA A 47 11.66 10.53 -8.89
N SER A 48 10.48 11.14 -8.71
CA SER A 48 9.24 10.43 -8.40
C SER A 48 8.83 9.55 -9.59
N MET A 49 8.74 10.14 -10.78
CA MET A 49 8.33 9.45 -12.01
C MET A 49 9.25 8.28 -12.37
N ALA A 50 10.56 8.42 -12.18
CA ALA A 50 11.53 7.35 -12.43
C ALA A 50 11.37 6.13 -11.51
N SER A 51 10.75 6.31 -10.33
CA SER A 51 10.48 5.19 -9.43
C SER A 51 9.17 4.45 -9.74
N LYS A 52 8.27 5.05 -10.52
CA LYS A 52 6.96 4.48 -10.84
C LYS A 52 7.09 3.34 -11.86
N VAL A 53 6.19 2.37 -11.75
CA VAL A 53 6.09 1.22 -12.65
C VAL A 53 4.97 1.50 -13.64
N HIS A 54 5.32 1.70 -14.91
CA HIS A 54 4.38 2.13 -15.98
C HIS A 54 3.51 3.33 -15.56
N GLY A 55 4.10 4.29 -14.83
CA GLY A 55 3.41 5.48 -14.33
C GLY A 55 2.58 5.26 -13.05
N GLN A 56 2.49 4.04 -12.54
CA GLN A 56 1.80 3.71 -11.28
C GLN A 56 2.77 3.65 -10.11
N GLU A 57 2.29 4.05 -8.93
CA GLU A 57 3.11 4.01 -7.72
C GLU A 57 3.50 2.56 -7.36
N PRO A 58 4.74 2.29 -6.89
CA PRO A 58 5.17 0.93 -6.59
C PRO A 58 4.46 0.36 -5.37
N ILE A 59 3.80 -0.78 -5.52
CA ILE A 59 3.43 -1.65 -4.40
C ILE A 59 4.47 -2.76 -4.26
N ARG A 60 5.13 -2.77 -3.10
CA ARG A 60 6.09 -3.82 -2.74
C ARG A 60 5.36 -4.99 -2.10
N ILE A 61 5.73 -6.20 -2.52
CA ILE A 61 5.14 -7.45 -2.04
C ILE A 61 6.20 -8.56 -1.99
N HIS A 62 6.09 -9.44 -0.98
CA HIS A 62 6.98 -10.59 -0.88
C HIS A 62 6.77 -11.57 -2.06
N PRO A 63 7.82 -12.19 -2.63
CA PRO A 63 7.68 -13.10 -3.77
C PRO A 63 6.70 -14.27 -3.55
N GLN A 64 6.62 -14.81 -2.33
CA GLN A 64 5.66 -15.89 -2.00
C GLN A 64 4.20 -15.41 -2.09
N ASP A 65 3.91 -14.20 -1.61
CA ASP A 65 2.57 -13.62 -1.66
C ASP A 65 2.16 -13.25 -3.08
N ALA A 66 3.12 -12.77 -3.88
CA ALA A 66 2.93 -12.52 -5.29
C ALA A 66 2.63 -13.82 -6.05
N ALA A 67 3.44 -14.87 -5.83
CA ALA A 67 3.24 -16.18 -6.45
C ALA A 67 1.88 -16.80 -6.10
N GLY A 68 1.48 -16.76 -4.82
CA GLY A 68 0.17 -17.23 -4.37
C GLY A 68 -1.03 -16.46 -4.96
N ARG A 69 -0.77 -15.30 -5.57
CA ARG A 69 -1.75 -14.45 -6.26
C ARG A 69 -1.57 -14.41 -7.79
N GLY A 70 -0.60 -15.17 -8.32
CA GLY A 70 -0.28 -15.16 -9.76
C GLY A 70 0.33 -13.85 -10.28
N LEU A 71 0.89 -13.02 -9.39
CA LEU A 71 1.46 -11.72 -9.72
C LEU A 71 2.95 -11.81 -10.09
N ARG A 72 3.37 -10.97 -11.02
CA ARG A 72 4.76 -10.84 -11.49
C ARG A 72 5.26 -9.41 -11.28
N ALA A 73 6.59 -9.25 -11.34
CA ALA A 73 7.20 -7.93 -11.33
C ALA A 73 6.67 -7.09 -12.50
N SER A 74 6.45 -5.80 -12.24
CA SER A 74 5.89 -4.82 -13.17
C SER A 74 4.42 -4.98 -13.55
N ASP A 75 3.70 -5.99 -13.04
CA ASP A 75 2.26 -6.07 -13.22
C ASP A 75 1.57 -4.84 -12.63
N ILE A 76 0.56 -4.31 -13.33
CA ILE A 76 -0.34 -3.30 -12.76
C ILE A 76 -1.48 -4.02 -12.05
N VAL A 77 -1.63 -3.74 -10.75
CA VAL A 77 -2.59 -4.40 -9.87
C VAL A 77 -3.55 -3.40 -9.26
N ARG A 78 -4.76 -3.88 -8.99
CA ARG A 78 -5.74 -3.15 -8.19
C ARG A 78 -5.56 -3.49 -6.71
N VAL A 79 -5.23 -2.49 -5.91
CA VAL A 79 -5.19 -2.57 -4.44
C VAL A 79 -6.53 -2.07 -3.93
N PHE A 80 -7.24 -2.85 -3.10
CA PHE A 80 -8.61 -2.50 -2.72
C PHE A 80 -9.03 -3.05 -1.35
N ASN A 81 -10.03 -2.40 -0.78
CA ASN A 81 -10.90 -2.96 0.24
C ASN A 81 -12.37 -2.56 -0.05
N ASP A 82 -13.26 -2.64 0.94
CA ASP A 82 -14.65 -2.20 0.86
C ASP A 82 -14.85 -0.67 0.94
N ARG A 83 -13.78 0.09 1.22
CA ARG A 83 -13.80 1.56 1.31
C ARG A 83 -13.22 2.27 0.10
N GLY A 84 -12.46 1.58 -0.75
CA GLY A 84 -11.85 2.18 -1.93
C GLY A 84 -10.84 1.27 -2.61
N ALA A 85 -10.26 1.78 -3.71
CA ALA A 85 -9.25 1.10 -4.48
C ALA A 85 -8.29 2.08 -5.16
N CYS A 86 -7.09 1.61 -5.52
CA CYS A 86 -6.18 2.32 -6.39
C CYS A 86 -5.40 1.34 -7.30
N LEU A 87 -4.77 1.86 -8.34
CA LEU A 87 -3.82 1.11 -9.16
C LEU A 87 -2.39 1.31 -8.62
N ALA A 88 -1.60 0.24 -8.66
CA ALA A 88 -0.20 0.26 -8.28
C ALA A 88 0.58 -0.74 -9.15
N GLY A 89 1.88 -0.50 -9.34
CA GLY A 89 2.74 -1.42 -10.07
C GLY A 89 3.56 -2.30 -9.14
N VAL A 90 3.64 -3.60 -9.43
CA VAL A 90 4.24 -4.60 -8.55
C VAL A 90 5.77 -4.51 -8.56
N VAL A 91 6.34 -4.40 -7.37
CA VAL A 91 7.77 -4.60 -7.11
C VAL A 91 7.95 -5.76 -6.14
N LEU A 92 8.68 -6.79 -6.55
CA LEU A 92 8.97 -7.92 -5.67
C LEU A 92 10.07 -7.56 -4.68
N ASP A 93 9.84 -7.83 -3.40
CA ASP A 93 10.78 -7.51 -2.32
C ASP A 93 10.87 -8.67 -1.32
N GLY A 94 11.97 -9.42 -1.37
CA GLY A 94 12.24 -10.53 -0.45
C GLY A 94 12.57 -10.08 0.98
N GLY A 95 12.82 -8.79 1.20
CA GLY A 95 13.01 -8.22 2.53
C GLY A 95 11.70 -7.91 3.26
N LEU A 96 10.56 -7.95 2.56
CA LEU A 96 9.25 -7.68 3.14
C LEU A 96 8.69 -8.94 3.83
N ARG A 97 8.10 -8.79 5.02
CA ARG A 97 7.45 -9.90 5.72
C ARG A 97 6.27 -10.44 4.89
N PRO A 98 6.11 -11.77 4.73
CA PRO A 98 4.90 -12.33 4.14
C PRO A 98 3.61 -11.86 4.84
N GLY A 99 2.56 -11.63 4.06
CA GLY A 99 1.29 -11.03 4.49
C GLY A 99 1.33 -9.51 4.67
N VAL A 100 2.44 -8.85 4.33
CA VAL A 100 2.59 -7.38 4.36
C VAL A 100 2.86 -6.87 2.96
N VAL A 101 2.25 -5.73 2.62
CA VAL A 101 2.54 -4.95 1.41
C VAL A 101 2.89 -3.53 1.80
N GLN A 102 3.71 -2.87 0.98
CA GLN A 102 4.09 -1.47 1.19
C GLN A 102 3.74 -0.67 -0.05
N LEU A 103 2.97 0.40 0.13
CA LEU A 103 2.67 1.39 -0.91
C LEU A 103 2.86 2.76 -0.28
N ALA A 104 3.79 3.56 -0.81
CA ALA A 104 4.15 4.81 -0.18
C ALA A 104 3.00 5.84 -0.28
N THR A 105 2.91 6.72 0.70
CA THR A 105 1.97 7.86 0.63
C THR A 105 2.39 8.88 -0.45
N GLY A 106 1.45 9.75 -0.82
CA GLY A 106 1.75 10.95 -1.61
C GLY A 106 1.75 10.79 -3.13
N ALA A 107 1.46 9.60 -3.67
CA ALA A 107 1.15 9.52 -5.10
C ALA A 107 -0.12 10.31 -5.37
N TRP A 108 -0.14 11.12 -6.43
CA TRP A 108 -1.34 11.89 -6.78
C TRP A 108 -2.42 10.95 -7.31
N TYR A 109 -3.66 11.26 -6.94
CA TYR A 109 -4.83 10.61 -7.49
C TYR A 109 -4.90 10.90 -8.99
N GLY A 110 -4.95 9.84 -9.78
CA GLY A 110 -4.99 9.89 -11.25
C GLY A 110 -6.05 8.93 -11.77
N PRO A 111 -7.33 9.31 -11.70
CA PRO A 111 -8.42 8.44 -12.13
C PRO A 111 -8.36 8.19 -13.62
N ALA A 112 -8.90 7.04 -14.04
CA ALA A 112 -9.08 6.75 -15.47
C ALA A 112 -10.07 7.72 -16.13
N ASP A 113 -11.09 8.15 -15.38
CA ASP A 113 -11.99 9.24 -15.75
C ASP A 113 -11.60 10.50 -14.96
N PRO A 114 -11.09 11.56 -15.63
CA PRO A 114 -10.76 12.83 -14.97
C PRO A 114 -11.95 13.51 -14.28
N ALA A 115 -13.19 13.10 -14.61
CA ALA A 115 -14.40 13.59 -13.97
C ALA A 115 -14.81 12.78 -12.72
N ASP A 116 -14.11 11.69 -12.41
CA ASP A 116 -14.35 10.88 -11.22
C ASP A 116 -13.92 11.65 -9.96
N PRO A 117 -14.86 11.97 -9.04
CA PRO A 117 -14.52 12.69 -7.81
C PRO A 117 -13.90 11.82 -6.70
N ASP A 118 -13.79 10.50 -6.86
CA ASP A 118 -13.47 9.53 -5.79
C ASP A 118 -12.07 8.87 -5.85
#